data_AF-A0A9W4FIF6-F1
#
_entry.id   AF-A0A9W4FIF6-F1
#
_cell.length_a   1.000
_cell.length_b   1.000
_cell.length_c   1.000
_cell.angle_alpha   90.00
_cell.angle_beta   90.00
_cell.angle_gamma   90.00
#
_symmetry.space_group_name_H-M   'P 1'
#
loop_
_entity.id
_entity.type
_entity.pdbx_description
1 polymer ?
#
loop_
_entity_poly.entity_id
_entity_poly.type
_entity_poly.pdbx_seq_one_letter_code
_entity_poly.pdbx_strand_id
1 'polypeptide(L)'
;MPARTLRVIAVSMALAIVVGTGVAWGKIRSFESGINHISPISLGGGGEDGAIDILLVGVDSRTDAHGNPLSQEELATLRAGDDEATNTDTIILVRIPNNGKSATAISIPRDSYVEAPGVGKMKINGVYGSAHFEKLVELVEQDGMEKAQAEPEAIEAGREALIKTVASLTGVTVDHYAEIGLLGFSLITDALGGVNVCLTNPVYEPLSGADFPAGWQKLSGPQALSFVRQRHDLPRGDLDRVVRQQAVMASLAHEVISSKTLSSPATLNRLEDAVQRSVVLSDGWDVMEFAEQLQKLAAGNVAFATIPVLQENGWSDDGMQSVVRVDAGEVKDWVDSLLHDQDEGKTEELAYTPEKTTADVVNASDVNGLASAVSQVLTNKGFSPGSTGNHEGAPVTGSQVQAAKADDLGAQAIAKDLGGLPIVEDASVAPGSVRVVLAADYTGPGSGLDGIDPTLTTADPVAAGSTAEDPLASPIITAGSNDPECVN
;
A
#
# COMPACT_ATOMS: atom_id res chain seq x y z
N MET A 1 51.99 22.17 19.13
CA MET A 1 51.37 23.35 18.50
C MET A 1 51.38 24.52 19.48
N PRO A 2 51.67 25.76 19.05
CA PRO A 2 51.56 26.93 19.91
C PRO A 2 50.12 27.10 20.44
N ALA A 3 49.96 27.50 21.71
CA ALA A 3 48.63 27.69 22.33
C ALA A 3 47.74 28.69 21.57
N ARG A 4 48.33 29.67 20.87
CA ARG A 4 47.62 30.62 20.01
C ARG A 4 46.99 29.94 18.79
N THR A 5 47.70 29.04 18.12
CA THR A 5 47.20 28.33 16.94
C THR A 5 46.07 27.39 17.31
N LEU A 6 46.17 26.72 18.47
CA LEU A 6 45.09 25.87 18.98
C LEU A 6 43.81 26.68 19.28
N ARG A 7 43.96 27.88 19.86
CA ARG A 7 42.82 28.79 20.13
C ARG A 7 42.16 29.30 18.85
N VAL A 8 42.94 29.68 17.84
CA VAL A 8 42.40 30.12 16.55
C VAL A 8 41.62 29.00 15.88
N ILE A 9 42.17 27.79 15.85
CA ILE A 9 41.48 26.61 15.30
C ILE A 9 40.18 26.33 16.07
N ALA A 10 40.22 26.35 17.41
CA ALA A 10 39.05 26.10 18.23
C ALA A 10 37.95 27.16 18.02
N VAL A 11 38.31 28.44 17.94
CA VAL A 11 37.35 29.53 17.70
C VAL A 11 36.79 29.46 16.28
N SER A 12 37.61 29.19 15.27
CA SER A 12 37.15 29.03 13.89
C SER A 12 36.21 27.82 13.74
N MET A 13 36.53 26.72 14.41
CA MET A 13 35.68 25.52 14.41
C MET A 13 34.36 25.77 15.14
N ALA A 14 34.39 26.42 16.32
CA ALA A 14 33.18 26.81 17.04
C ALA A 14 32.31 27.77 16.22
N LEU A 15 32.92 28.77 15.55
CA LEU A 15 32.21 29.69 14.67
C LEU A 15 31.59 28.96 13.47
N ALA A 16 32.32 28.03 12.85
CA ALA A 16 31.81 27.22 11.76
C ALA A 16 30.62 26.34 12.21
N ILE A 17 30.69 25.76 13.41
CA ILE A 17 29.58 24.99 14.00
C ILE A 17 28.38 25.90 14.25
N VAL A 18 28.56 27.07 14.87
CA VAL A 18 27.43 27.99 15.17
C VAL A 18 26.80 28.54 13.89
N VAL A 19 27.60 28.95 12.91
CA VAL A 19 27.09 29.42 11.62
C VAL A 19 26.42 28.27 10.87
N GLY A 20 27.03 27.09 10.85
CA GLY A 20 26.47 25.90 10.19
C GLY A 20 25.14 25.47 10.80
N THR A 21 25.06 25.38 12.14
CA THR A 21 23.82 25.05 12.86
C THR A 21 22.77 26.15 12.72
N GLY A 22 23.16 27.43 12.71
CA GLY A 22 22.24 28.54 12.47
C GLY A 22 21.66 28.53 11.05
N VAL A 23 22.46 28.21 10.03
CA VAL A 23 21.99 28.04 8.65
C VAL A 23 21.09 26.80 8.52
N ALA A 24 21.47 25.68 9.13
CA ALA A 24 20.65 24.47 9.12
C ALA A 24 19.29 24.68 9.80
N TRP A 25 19.29 25.29 10.98
CA TRP A 25 18.08 25.63 11.72
C TRP A 25 17.19 26.62 10.96
N GLY A 26 17.79 27.64 10.33
CA GLY A 26 17.07 28.59 9.49
C GLY A 26 16.41 27.93 8.28
N LYS A 27 17.07 26.95 7.65
CA LYS A 27 16.49 26.15 6.57
C LYS A 27 15.32 25.28 7.04
N ILE A 28 15.50 24.51 8.11
CA ILE A 28 14.42 23.65 8.67
C ILE A 28 13.18 24.47 9.01
N ARG A 29 13.36 25.64 9.64
CA ARG A 29 12.24 26.53 9.96
C ARG A 29 11.59 27.15 8.72
N SER A 30 12.38 27.44 7.68
CA SER A 30 11.85 27.91 6.40
C SER A 30 11.07 26.80 5.70
N PHE A 31 11.50 25.55 5.83
CA PHE A 31 10.81 24.38 5.32
C PHE A 31 9.43 24.23 5.97
N GLU A 32 9.41 24.08 7.30
CA GLU A 32 8.19 23.89 8.09
C GLU A 32 7.17 25.01 7.88
N SER A 33 7.64 26.26 7.76
CA SER A 33 6.74 27.42 7.56
C SER A 33 6.21 27.58 6.14
N GLY A 34 6.79 26.89 5.15
CA GLY A 34 6.29 26.89 3.77
C GLY A 34 5.33 25.74 3.46
N ILE A 35 5.19 24.76 4.35
CA ILE A 35 4.17 23.71 4.24
C ILE A 35 2.82 24.28 4.68
N ASN A 36 1.76 23.94 3.96
CA ASN A 36 0.41 24.33 4.37
C ASN A 36 -0.07 23.42 5.51
N HIS A 37 -0.50 24.01 6.63
CA HIS A 37 -0.99 23.28 7.79
C HIS A 37 -2.49 23.50 8.03
N ILE A 38 -3.16 22.50 8.57
CA ILE A 38 -4.60 22.53 8.89
C ILE A 38 -4.87 21.97 10.28
N SER A 39 -5.95 22.38 10.95
CA SER A 39 -6.28 21.89 12.30
C SER A 39 -7.60 21.09 12.32
N PRO A 40 -7.62 19.81 11.91
CA PRO A 40 -8.83 19.00 12.04
C PRO A 40 -9.11 18.69 13.51
N ILE A 41 -10.35 18.96 13.94
CA ILE A 41 -10.77 18.78 15.34
C ILE A 41 -10.86 17.28 15.70
N SER A 42 -10.98 16.41 14.70
CA SER A 42 -11.20 14.98 14.86
C SER A 42 -9.92 14.14 14.98
N LEU A 43 -8.74 14.76 14.98
CA LEU A 43 -7.48 14.02 15.16
C LEU A 43 -7.30 13.58 16.61
N GLY A 44 -6.74 12.39 16.78
CA GLY A 44 -6.30 11.85 18.06
C GLY A 44 -5.14 12.66 18.63
N GLY A 45 -4.93 12.55 19.95
CA GLY A 45 -3.84 13.23 20.65
C GLY A 45 -2.45 12.63 20.43
N GLY A 46 -2.31 11.59 19.60
CA GLY A 46 -1.05 10.90 19.34
C GLY A 46 -0.61 9.95 20.45
N GLY A 47 -0.20 8.73 20.08
CA GLY A 47 0.73 7.92 20.87
C GLY A 47 0.23 7.29 22.17
N GLU A 48 -1.08 7.25 22.43
CA GLU A 48 -1.63 6.56 23.61
C GLU A 48 -1.42 5.05 23.56
N ASP A 49 -1.39 4.47 22.36
CA ASP A 49 -1.20 3.04 22.10
C ASP A 49 0.22 2.68 21.63
N GLY A 50 1.11 3.66 21.53
CA GLY A 50 2.50 3.44 21.14
C GLY A 50 2.78 3.43 19.64
N ALA A 51 1.87 3.92 18.80
CA ALA A 51 2.11 4.13 17.38
C ALA A 51 1.69 5.54 16.93
N ILE A 52 2.02 5.86 15.68
CA ILE A 52 1.56 7.05 14.97
C ILE A 52 0.73 6.60 13.78
N ASP A 53 -0.52 7.07 13.74
CA ASP A 53 -1.47 6.79 12.68
C ASP A 53 -1.66 8.00 11.77
N ILE A 54 -1.34 7.85 10.49
CA ILE A 54 -1.38 8.90 9.48
C ILE A 54 -2.42 8.53 8.42
N LEU A 55 -3.38 9.42 8.17
CA LEU A 55 -4.25 9.31 7.01
C LEU A 55 -3.64 10.09 5.84
N LEU A 56 -3.19 9.35 4.82
CA LEU A 56 -2.73 9.90 3.55
C LEU A 56 -3.84 9.89 2.52
N VAL A 57 -4.14 11.05 1.95
CA VAL A 57 -5.24 11.27 1.00
C VAL A 57 -4.72 11.87 -0.31
N GLY A 58 -5.03 11.20 -1.41
CA GLY A 58 -4.81 11.72 -2.77
C GLY A 58 -6.09 12.36 -3.31
N VAL A 59 -6.03 13.65 -3.65
CA VAL A 59 -7.15 14.42 -4.19
C VAL A 59 -6.94 14.75 -5.67
N ASP A 60 -8.02 14.66 -6.46
CA ASP A 60 -8.04 15.20 -7.83
C ASP A 60 -8.31 16.72 -7.77
N SER A 61 -7.30 17.47 -7.30
CA SER A 61 -7.37 18.93 -7.20
C SER A 61 -6.74 19.62 -8.42
N ARG A 62 -7.36 20.72 -8.84
CA ARG A 62 -6.84 21.66 -9.85
C ARG A 62 -6.18 22.89 -9.24
N THR A 63 -5.91 22.84 -7.94
CA THR A 63 -5.10 23.83 -7.23
C THR A 63 -3.87 23.17 -6.63
N ASP A 64 -2.85 23.97 -6.35
CA ASP A 64 -1.75 23.55 -5.48
C ASP A 64 -2.19 23.51 -4.00
N ALA A 65 -1.27 23.15 -3.10
CA ALA A 65 -1.56 23.04 -1.67
C ALA A 65 -1.92 24.38 -1.00
N HIS A 66 -1.65 25.50 -1.67
CA HIS A 66 -1.95 26.87 -1.22
C HIS A 66 -3.25 27.41 -1.83
N GLY A 67 -3.96 26.59 -2.62
CA GLY A 67 -5.20 26.99 -3.27
C GLY A 67 -5.00 27.80 -4.57
N ASN A 68 -3.78 27.89 -5.10
CA ASN A 68 -3.54 28.58 -6.36
C ASN A 68 -3.94 27.68 -7.54
N PRO A 69 -4.69 28.18 -8.55
CA PRO A 69 -5.02 27.41 -9.74
C PRO A 69 -3.79 26.94 -10.51
N LEU A 70 -3.82 25.70 -10.98
CA LEU A 70 -2.77 25.15 -11.84
C LEU A 70 -2.73 25.86 -13.20
N SER A 71 -1.52 25.97 -13.78
CA SER A 71 -1.36 26.49 -15.13
C SER A 71 -1.94 25.53 -16.18
N GLN A 72 -2.29 26.05 -17.36
CA GLN A 72 -2.81 25.22 -18.47
C GLN A 72 -1.81 24.15 -18.93
N GLU A 73 -0.51 24.44 -18.83
CA GLU A 73 0.56 23.47 -19.15
C GLU A 73 0.61 22.34 -18.12
N GLU A 74 0.45 22.65 -16.83
CA GLU A 74 0.37 21.65 -15.75
C GLU A 74 -0.88 20.78 -15.90
N LEU A 75 -2.05 21.39 -16.13
CA LEU A 75 -3.30 20.65 -16.34
C LEU A 75 -3.21 19.69 -17.54
N ALA A 76 -2.66 20.16 -18.66
CA ALA A 76 -2.45 19.34 -19.85
C ALA A 76 -1.47 18.19 -19.61
N THR A 77 -0.40 18.43 -18.85
CA THR A 77 0.60 17.42 -18.51
C THR A 77 0.02 16.36 -17.57
N LEU A 78 -0.78 16.76 -16.60
CA LEU A 78 -1.43 15.88 -15.63
C LEU A 78 -2.66 15.17 -16.20
N ARG A 79 -3.13 15.59 -17.39
CA ARG A 79 -4.38 15.12 -18.02
C ARG A 79 -5.57 15.22 -17.05
N ALA A 80 -5.59 16.26 -16.24
CA ALA A 80 -6.74 16.58 -15.41
C ALA A 80 -7.86 17.07 -16.34
N GLY A 81 -9.01 16.38 -16.36
CA GLY A 81 -10.15 16.76 -17.21
C GLY A 81 -10.79 18.09 -16.79
N ASP A 82 -11.97 18.41 -17.31
CA ASP A 82 -12.68 19.67 -17.00
C ASP A 82 -13.66 19.58 -15.81
N ASP A 83 -13.96 18.39 -15.29
CA ASP A 83 -15.00 18.18 -14.25
C ASP A 83 -14.55 18.60 -12.83
N GLU A 84 -15.23 19.58 -12.22
CA GLU A 84 -14.97 20.16 -10.88
C GLU A 84 -15.19 19.21 -9.67
N ALA A 85 -15.36 17.90 -9.86
CA ALA A 85 -15.68 16.99 -8.75
C ALA A 85 -14.47 16.75 -7.83
N THR A 86 -14.56 17.20 -6.57
CA THR A 86 -13.55 16.94 -5.53
C THR A 86 -13.70 15.52 -4.98
N ASN A 87 -13.04 14.56 -5.63
CA ASN A 87 -13.00 13.17 -5.18
C ASN A 87 -11.65 12.83 -4.55
N THR A 88 -11.69 11.95 -3.55
CA THR A 88 -10.50 11.35 -2.96
C THR A 88 -10.23 10.00 -3.62
N ASP A 89 -9.21 9.95 -4.47
CA ASP A 89 -8.92 8.78 -5.32
C ASP A 89 -7.92 7.80 -4.71
N THR A 90 -7.23 8.23 -3.64
CA THR A 90 -6.30 7.41 -2.87
C THR A 90 -6.54 7.69 -1.39
N ILE A 91 -6.82 6.65 -0.61
CA ILE A 91 -7.05 6.74 0.83
C ILE A 91 -6.20 5.64 1.46
N ILE A 92 -5.18 6.04 2.21
CA ILE A 92 -4.22 5.11 2.82
C ILE A 92 -4.07 5.47 4.29
N LEU A 93 -4.36 4.53 5.18
CA LEU A 93 -4.04 4.62 6.59
C LEU A 93 -2.64 4.04 6.80
N VAL A 94 -1.69 4.86 7.20
CA VAL A 94 -0.31 4.44 7.49
C VAL A 94 -0.13 4.40 8.99
N ARG A 95 0.33 3.27 9.51
CA ARG A 95 0.71 3.13 10.92
C ARG A 95 2.19 2.84 11.06
N ILE A 96 2.83 3.60 11.95
CA ILE A 96 4.25 3.47 12.31
C ILE A 96 4.33 3.30 13.83
N PRO A 97 4.68 2.11 14.35
CA PRO A 97 4.94 1.93 15.77
C PRO A 97 6.09 2.83 16.24
N ASN A 98 6.05 3.30 17.48
CA ASN A 98 7.08 4.19 18.06
C ASN A 98 8.48 3.57 18.08
N ASN A 99 8.57 2.24 17.99
CA ASN A 99 9.84 1.54 17.85
C ASN A 99 10.54 1.80 16.50
N GLY A 100 9.80 2.32 15.50
CA GLY A 100 10.27 2.67 14.16
C GLY A 100 10.81 1.48 13.36
N LYS A 101 10.47 0.25 13.73
CA LYS A 101 11.02 -0.99 13.11
C LYS A 101 10.28 -1.43 11.86
N SER A 102 9.01 -1.05 11.73
CA SER A 102 8.14 -1.41 10.61
C SER A 102 7.09 -0.34 10.37
N ALA A 103 6.50 -0.32 9.19
CA ALA A 103 5.34 0.49 8.86
C ALA A 103 4.35 -0.35 8.06
N THR A 104 3.06 -0.07 8.24
CA THR A 104 1.99 -0.73 7.51
C THR A 104 1.13 0.34 6.87
N ALA A 105 0.97 0.28 5.57
CA ALA A 105 0.13 1.16 4.77
C ALA A 105 -1.10 0.39 4.30
N ILE A 106 -2.25 0.71 4.87
CA ILE A 106 -3.53 0.06 4.61
C ILE A 106 -4.30 0.90 3.61
N SER A 107 -4.38 0.42 2.37
CA SER A 107 -5.17 1.01 1.31
C SER A 107 -6.65 0.71 1.48
N ILE A 108 -7.47 1.75 1.39
CA ILE A 108 -8.93 1.66 1.37
C ILE A 108 -9.37 1.94 -0.07
N PRO A 109 -9.91 0.94 -0.82
CA PRO A 109 -10.41 1.15 -2.17
C PRO A 109 -11.42 2.29 -2.17
N ARG A 110 -11.29 3.22 -3.10
CA ARG A 110 -12.07 4.46 -3.10
C ARG A 110 -13.58 4.20 -3.29
N ASP A 111 -13.93 3.09 -3.96
CA ASP A 111 -15.30 2.66 -4.22
C ASP A 111 -15.90 1.84 -3.06
N SER A 112 -15.19 1.71 -1.93
CA SER A 112 -15.68 1.04 -0.72
C SER A 112 -16.98 1.69 -0.24
N TYR A 113 -18.02 0.87 -0.10
CA TYR A 113 -19.34 1.30 0.33
C TYR A 113 -19.43 1.29 1.86
N VAL A 114 -19.41 2.47 2.46
CA VAL A 114 -19.22 2.68 3.89
C VAL A 114 -20.33 3.55 4.47
N GLU A 115 -20.56 3.41 5.78
CA GLU A 115 -21.41 4.32 6.55
C GLU A 115 -20.57 5.52 7.01
N ALA A 116 -20.78 6.69 6.43
CA ALA A 116 -20.07 7.92 6.80
C ALA A 116 -20.83 8.67 7.90
N PRO A 117 -20.27 8.82 9.12
CA PRO A 117 -20.97 9.47 10.23
C PRO A 117 -21.43 10.90 9.90
N GLY A 118 -22.74 11.13 9.96
CA GLY A 118 -23.34 12.44 9.68
C GLY A 118 -23.65 12.72 8.20
N VAL A 119 -23.14 11.90 7.26
CA VAL A 119 -23.39 12.03 5.81
C VAL A 119 -24.30 10.89 5.31
N GLY A 120 -24.10 9.68 5.84
CA GLY A 120 -24.86 8.48 5.47
C GLY A 120 -24.06 7.50 4.61
N LYS A 121 -24.76 6.48 4.09
CA LYS A 121 -24.13 5.38 3.37
C LYS A 121 -23.79 5.73 1.92
N MET A 122 -22.51 5.71 1.58
CA MET A 122 -22.03 6.08 0.25
C MET A 122 -20.66 5.45 -0.06
N LYS A 123 -20.12 5.72 -1.24
CA LYS A 123 -18.71 5.41 -1.55
C LYS A 123 -17.80 6.33 -0.76
N ILE A 124 -16.72 5.77 -0.21
CA ILE A 124 -15.80 6.54 0.63
C ILE A 124 -15.15 7.72 -0.12
N ASN A 125 -14.90 7.59 -1.44
CA ASN A 125 -14.31 8.65 -2.25
C ASN A 125 -15.12 9.95 -2.32
N GLY A 126 -16.44 9.85 -2.16
CA GLY A 126 -17.36 10.98 -2.21
C GLY A 126 -17.60 11.64 -0.85
N VAL A 127 -17.18 11.03 0.26
CA VAL A 127 -17.45 11.52 1.62
C VAL A 127 -16.93 12.95 1.80
N TYR A 128 -15.69 13.19 1.37
CA TYR A 128 -15.08 14.52 1.42
C TYR A 128 -15.94 15.54 0.65
N GLY A 129 -16.25 15.26 -0.61
CA GLY A 129 -16.97 16.18 -1.49
C GLY A 129 -18.41 16.43 -1.04
N SER A 130 -19.08 15.41 -0.52
CA SER A 130 -20.43 15.53 0.03
C SER A 130 -20.46 16.41 1.29
N ALA A 131 -19.58 16.15 2.26
CA ALA A 131 -19.53 16.95 3.48
C ALA A 131 -19.07 18.40 3.20
N HIS A 132 -18.11 18.60 2.29
CA HIS A 132 -17.72 19.92 1.80
C HIS A 132 -18.92 20.66 1.20
N PHE A 133 -19.63 20.03 0.27
CA PHE A 133 -20.76 20.66 -0.41
C PHE A 133 -21.89 21.01 0.56
N GLU A 134 -22.27 20.08 1.44
CA GLU A 134 -23.31 20.30 2.45
C GLU A 134 -22.94 21.46 3.38
N LYS A 135 -21.69 21.52 3.85
CA LYS A 135 -21.23 22.61 4.71
C LYS A 135 -21.16 23.95 3.98
N LEU A 136 -20.76 23.94 2.72
CA LEU A 136 -20.71 25.15 1.89
C LEU A 136 -22.11 25.73 1.67
N VAL A 137 -23.10 24.88 1.39
CA VAL A 137 -24.51 25.29 1.26
C VAL A 137 -25.04 25.86 2.57
N GLU A 138 -24.75 25.21 3.71
CA GLU A 138 -25.10 25.73 5.04
C GLU A 138 -24.53 27.15 5.24
N LEU A 139 -23.21 27.33 5.11
CA LEU A 139 -22.54 28.59 5.38
C LEU A 139 -22.96 29.72 4.43
N VAL A 140 -23.10 29.43 3.13
CA VAL A 140 -23.41 30.45 2.12
C VAL A 140 -24.90 30.76 2.06
N GLU A 141 -25.74 29.73 1.98
CA GLU A 141 -27.18 29.93 1.76
C GLU A 141 -27.96 30.16 3.05
N GLN A 142 -27.56 29.50 4.15
CA GLN A 142 -28.29 29.60 5.43
C GLN A 142 -27.70 30.70 6.33
N ASP A 143 -26.37 30.76 6.45
CA ASP A 143 -25.69 31.73 7.33
C ASP A 143 -25.32 33.04 6.61
N GLY A 144 -25.44 33.08 5.28
CA GLY A 144 -25.20 34.27 4.46
C GLY A 144 -23.73 34.67 4.35
N MET A 145 -22.81 33.74 4.58
CA MET A 145 -21.37 33.97 4.44
C MET A 145 -20.97 34.11 2.98
N GLU A 146 -19.98 34.96 2.67
CA GLU A 146 -19.42 34.98 1.32
C GLU A 146 -18.71 33.66 1.02
N LYS A 147 -18.88 33.12 -0.20
CA LYS A 147 -18.29 31.84 -0.60
C LYS A 147 -16.78 31.75 -0.30
N ALA A 148 -16.02 32.80 -0.57
CA ALA A 148 -14.58 32.82 -0.32
C ALA A 148 -14.20 32.70 1.18
N GLN A 149 -15.09 33.11 2.09
CA GLN A 149 -14.92 32.96 3.53
C GLN A 149 -15.41 31.59 4.02
N ALA A 150 -16.44 31.04 3.37
CA ALA A 150 -17.00 29.72 3.71
C ALA A 150 -16.14 28.54 3.21
N GLU A 151 -15.41 28.72 2.10
CA GLU A 151 -14.65 27.66 1.46
C GLU A 151 -13.66 26.94 2.39
N PRO A 152 -12.83 27.64 3.21
CA PRO A 152 -11.91 26.96 4.13
C PRO A 152 -12.63 26.10 5.17
N GLU A 153 -13.76 26.56 5.71
CA GLU A 153 -14.57 25.80 6.68
C GLU A 153 -15.24 24.59 6.04
N ALA A 154 -15.71 24.72 4.79
CA ALA A 154 -16.27 23.61 4.03
C ALA A 154 -15.22 22.53 3.70
N ILE A 155 -14.01 22.95 3.32
CA ILE A 155 -12.86 22.05 3.10
C ILE A 155 -12.55 21.29 4.38
N GLU A 156 -12.51 21.97 5.53
CA GLU A 156 -12.23 21.32 6.81
C GLU A 156 -13.32 20.31 7.20
N ALA A 157 -14.59 20.64 6.97
CA ALA A 157 -15.69 19.69 7.16
C ALA A 157 -15.54 18.43 6.28
N GLY A 158 -15.09 18.59 5.03
CA GLY A 158 -14.76 17.48 4.13
C GLY A 158 -13.69 16.55 4.68
N ARG A 159 -12.59 17.12 5.22
CA ARG A 159 -11.51 16.35 5.84
C ARG A 159 -11.96 15.64 7.10
N GLU A 160 -12.66 16.33 7.99
CA GLU A 160 -13.18 15.74 9.22
C GLU A 160 -14.13 14.57 8.94
N ALA A 161 -15.02 14.70 7.96
CA ALA A 161 -15.94 13.64 7.57
C ALA A 161 -15.18 12.40 7.08
N LEU A 162 -14.14 12.59 6.28
CA LEU A 162 -13.30 11.48 5.81
C LEU A 162 -12.52 10.83 6.96
N ILE A 163 -11.88 11.61 7.83
CA ILE A 163 -11.14 11.11 9.01
C ILE A 163 -12.08 10.27 9.90
N LYS A 164 -13.26 10.80 10.24
CA LYS A 164 -14.26 10.08 11.06
C LYS A 164 -14.76 8.81 10.38
N THR A 165 -14.92 8.83 9.05
CA THR A 165 -15.37 7.66 8.29
C THR A 165 -14.30 6.57 8.26
N VAL A 166 -13.03 6.93 8.04
CA VAL A 166 -11.92 5.98 8.12
C VAL A 166 -11.83 5.38 9.51
N ALA A 167 -11.87 6.19 10.57
CA ALA A 167 -11.84 5.69 11.95
C ALA A 167 -13.04 4.78 12.27
N SER A 168 -14.24 5.12 11.78
CA SER A 168 -15.44 4.29 11.92
C SER A 168 -15.32 2.94 11.19
N LEU A 169 -14.63 2.92 10.04
CA LEU A 169 -14.41 1.73 9.23
C LEU A 169 -13.33 0.82 9.83
N THR A 170 -12.20 1.39 10.23
CA THR A 170 -10.99 0.63 10.64
C THR A 170 -10.88 0.42 12.13
N GLY A 171 -11.57 1.22 12.95
CA GLY A 171 -11.39 1.25 14.41
C GLY A 171 -10.17 2.06 14.87
N VAL A 172 -9.35 2.56 13.95
CA VAL A 172 -8.11 3.29 14.25
C VAL A 172 -8.36 4.79 14.26
N THR A 173 -7.96 5.46 15.35
CA THR A 173 -7.98 6.92 15.43
C THR A 173 -6.78 7.49 14.69
N VAL A 174 -7.01 8.49 13.84
CA VAL A 174 -5.95 9.13 13.06
C VAL A 174 -5.30 10.24 13.89
N ASP A 175 -3.98 10.24 14.01
CA ASP A 175 -3.21 11.27 14.71
C ASP A 175 -2.80 12.41 13.77
N HIS A 176 -2.47 12.06 12.52
CA HIS A 176 -2.00 13.01 11.52
C HIS A 176 -2.70 12.84 10.18
N TYR A 177 -2.89 13.95 9.48
CA TYR A 177 -3.47 13.98 8.15
C TYR A 177 -2.48 14.55 7.14
N ALA A 178 -2.34 13.88 6.00
CA ALA A 178 -1.58 14.37 4.85
C ALA A 178 -2.44 14.31 3.60
N GLU A 179 -2.48 15.40 2.85
CA GLU A 179 -3.20 15.47 1.57
C GLU A 179 -2.27 15.91 0.45
N ILE A 180 -2.40 15.23 -0.69
CA ILE A 180 -1.58 15.46 -1.87
C ILE A 180 -2.45 15.51 -3.13
N GLY A 181 -2.26 16.57 -3.91
CA GLY A 181 -2.88 16.70 -5.23
C GLY A 181 -2.08 15.99 -6.33
N LEU A 182 -2.66 15.89 -7.53
CA LEU A 182 -2.03 15.31 -8.71
C LEU A 182 -0.66 15.97 -9.04
N LEU A 183 -0.60 17.30 -8.95
CA LEU A 183 0.65 18.04 -9.16
C LEU A 183 1.70 17.61 -8.14
N GLY A 184 1.32 17.51 -6.86
CA GLY A 184 2.25 17.15 -5.80
C GLY A 184 2.87 15.78 -5.99
N PHE A 185 2.03 14.80 -6.33
CA PHE A 185 2.50 13.47 -6.64
C PHE A 185 3.55 13.49 -7.77
N SER A 186 3.28 14.23 -8.84
CA SER A 186 4.22 14.37 -9.96
C SER A 186 5.52 15.06 -9.55
N LEU A 187 5.45 16.18 -8.82
CA LEU A 187 6.62 16.96 -8.41
C LEU A 187 7.51 16.18 -7.44
N ILE A 188 6.92 15.47 -6.47
CA ILE A 188 7.67 14.63 -5.52
C ILE A 188 8.37 13.49 -6.26
N THR A 189 7.68 12.83 -7.18
CA THR A 189 8.26 11.75 -7.99
C THR A 189 9.45 12.26 -8.82
N ASP A 190 9.32 13.41 -9.49
CA ASP A 190 10.41 14.01 -10.26
C ASP A 190 11.56 14.54 -9.37
N ALA A 191 11.24 15.04 -8.17
CA ALA A 191 12.24 15.45 -7.17
C ALA A 191 13.12 14.25 -6.76
N LEU A 192 12.55 13.05 -6.64
CA LEU A 192 13.29 11.81 -6.41
C LEU A 192 14.03 11.29 -7.66
N GLY A 193 13.79 11.90 -8.82
CA GLY A 193 14.40 11.53 -10.10
C GLY A 193 13.66 10.40 -10.82
N GLY A 194 12.35 10.28 -10.58
CA GLY A 194 11.45 9.26 -11.12
C GLY A 194 11.31 8.04 -10.21
N VAL A 195 10.36 7.17 -10.53
CA VAL A 195 10.01 5.96 -9.78
C VAL A 195 10.21 4.71 -10.64
N ASN A 196 10.79 3.64 -10.07
CA ASN A 196 10.93 2.37 -10.78
C ASN A 196 9.64 1.56 -10.62
N VAL A 197 9.15 0.98 -11.72
CA VAL A 197 8.00 0.07 -11.72
C VAL A 197 8.30 -1.12 -12.62
N CYS A 198 7.57 -2.22 -12.41
CA CYS A 198 7.59 -3.36 -13.31
C CYS A 198 6.15 -3.74 -13.71
N LEU A 199 5.93 -4.00 -15.00
CA LEU A 199 4.67 -4.53 -15.51
C LEU A 199 4.85 -5.95 -16.01
N THR A 200 3.90 -6.86 -15.73
CA THR A 200 3.99 -8.20 -16.36
C THR A 200 3.50 -8.19 -17.81
N ASN A 201 2.53 -7.32 -18.14
CA ASN A 201 2.00 -7.14 -19.50
C ASN A 201 2.14 -5.69 -19.96
N PRO A 202 2.30 -5.44 -21.28
CA PRO A 202 2.29 -4.08 -21.79
C PRO A 202 0.90 -3.46 -21.64
N VAL A 203 0.85 -2.14 -21.51
CA VAL A 203 -0.35 -1.36 -21.23
C VAL A 203 -0.48 -0.26 -22.27
N TYR A 204 -1.69 -0.07 -22.79
CA TYR A 204 -2.08 1.09 -23.57
C TYR A 204 -3.50 1.52 -23.17
N GLU A 205 -3.62 2.59 -22.38
CA GLU A 205 -4.87 3.13 -21.86
C GLU A 205 -4.91 4.66 -22.09
N PRO A 206 -5.54 5.12 -23.18
CA PRO A 206 -5.43 6.52 -23.60
C PRO A 206 -6.13 7.54 -22.68
N LEU A 207 -7.11 7.13 -21.85
CA LEU A 207 -7.83 8.03 -20.95
C LEU A 207 -6.94 8.44 -19.77
N SER A 208 -6.25 7.51 -19.12
CA SER A 208 -5.22 7.86 -18.13
C SER A 208 -3.93 8.37 -18.80
N GLY A 209 -3.66 7.91 -20.01
CA GLY A 209 -2.40 8.14 -20.70
C GLY A 209 -1.29 7.17 -20.39
N ALA A 210 -1.64 6.01 -19.82
CA ALA A 210 -0.71 4.93 -19.63
C ALA A 210 -0.35 4.32 -21.00
N ASP A 211 0.92 4.33 -21.35
CA ASP A 211 1.45 3.69 -22.55
C ASP A 211 2.84 3.18 -22.20
N PHE A 212 2.89 1.91 -21.79
CA PHE A 212 4.04 1.33 -21.11
C PHE A 212 4.32 -0.08 -21.65
N PRO A 213 5.58 -0.39 -22.00
CA PRO A 213 5.97 -1.77 -22.28
C PRO A 213 5.89 -2.64 -21.02
N ALA A 214 5.83 -3.95 -21.23
CA ALA A 214 6.07 -4.92 -20.16
C ALA A 214 7.52 -4.83 -19.67
N GLY A 215 7.72 -5.26 -18.43
CA GLY A 215 9.00 -5.32 -17.75
C GLY A 215 9.33 -4.07 -16.96
N TRP A 216 10.62 -3.98 -16.64
CA TRP A 216 11.24 -2.98 -15.81
C TRP A 216 11.36 -1.63 -16.50
N GLN A 217 10.90 -0.58 -15.84
CA GLN A 217 11.04 0.78 -16.35
C GLN A 217 11.06 1.82 -15.24
N LYS A 218 11.62 2.99 -15.57
CA LYS A 218 11.61 4.15 -14.70
C LYS A 218 10.67 5.22 -15.27
N LEU A 219 9.73 5.67 -14.45
CA LEU A 219 8.70 6.64 -14.83
C LEU A 219 9.03 8.01 -14.23
N SER A 220 8.81 9.08 -15.01
CA SER A 220 8.72 10.45 -14.50
C SER A 220 7.44 10.67 -13.70
N GLY A 221 7.30 11.81 -13.02
CA GLY A 221 6.09 12.17 -12.27
C GLY A 221 4.80 12.07 -13.08
N PRO A 222 4.70 12.69 -14.27
CA PRO A 222 3.49 12.58 -15.09
C PRO A 222 3.23 11.16 -15.60
N GLN A 223 4.29 10.38 -15.89
CA GLN A 223 4.15 8.98 -16.30
C GLN A 223 3.69 8.09 -15.13
N ALA A 224 4.26 8.29 -13.95
CA ALA A 224 3.83 7.59 -12.74
C ALA A 224 2.38 7.93 -12.42
N LEU A 225 1.95 9.17 -12.69
CA LEU A 225 0.58 9.59 -12.49
C LEU A 225 -0.37 8.86 -13.46
N SER A 226 -0.01 8.74 -14.74
CA SER A 226 -0.82 7.97 -15.68
C SER A 226 -0.87 6.48 -15.34
N PHE A 227 0.23 5.94 -14.80
CA PHE A 227 0.31 4.55 -14.31
C PHE A 227 -0.68 4.28 -13.17
N VAL A 228 -0.73 5.14 -12.14
CA VAL A 228 -1.62 4.96 -10.97
C VAL A 228 -3.06 5.42 -11.21
N ARG A 229 -3.31 6.21 -12.26
CA ARG A 229 -4.66 6.65 -12.67
C ARG A 229 -5.35 5.70 -13.64
N GLN A 230 -4.67 4.66 -14.14
CA GLN A 230 -5.31 3.69 -15.01
C GLN A 230 -6.50 3.02 -14.32
N ARG A 231 -7.66 3.02 -14.98
CA ARG A 231 -8.90 2.40 -14.48
C ARG A 231 -9.45 1.35 -15.45
N HIS A 232 -9.26 1.60 -16.74
CA HIS A 232 -9.78 0.75 -17.81
C HIS A 232 -8.75 -0.32 -18.16
N ASP A 233 -9.26 -1.42 -18.71
CA ASP A 233 -8.45 -2.58 -19.13
C ASP A 233 -7.65 -3.26 -18.00
N LEU A 234 -8.05 -3.00 -16.75
CA LEU A 234 -7.57 -3.73 -15.56
C LEU A 234 -8.53 -4.89 -15.25
N PRO A 235 -8.06 -6.15 -15.18
CA PRO A 235 -8.90 -7.33 -14.96
C PRO A 235 -9.81 -7.24 -13.71
N ARG A 236 -9.30 -6.72 -12.60
CA ARG A 236 -10.04 -6.50 -11.34
C ARG A 236 -10.39 -5.03 -11.09
N GLY A 237 -10.35 -4.19 -12.13
CA GLY A 237 -10.76 -2.79 -12.07
C GLY A 237 -10.05 -1.97 -10.99
N ASP A 238 -10.80 -1.51 -9.98
CA ASP A 238 -10.31 -0.61 -8.93
C ASP A 238 -9.22 -1.26 -8.06
N LEU A 239 -9.30 -2.57 -7.84
CA LEU A 239 -8.38 -3.29 -6.96
C LEU A 239 -6.99 -3.43 -7.59
N ASP A 240 -6.91 -3.71 -8.89
CA ASP A 240 -5.62 -3.70 -9.60
C ASP A 240 -5.03 -2.27 -9.64
N ARG A 241 -5.87 -1.23 -9.67
CA ARG A 241 -5.38 0.15 -9.50
C ARG A 241 -4.78 0.36 -8.12
N VAL A 242 -5.40 -0.16 -7.06
CA VAL A 242 -4.84 -0.11 -5.70
C VAL A 242 -3.48 -0.83 -5.66
N VAL A 243 -3.36 -2.01 -6.27
CA VAL A 243 -2.08 -2.74 -6.37
C VAL A 243 -1.00 -1.91 -7.08
N ARG A 244 -1.34 -1.23 -8.18
CA ARG A 244 -0.43 -0.31 -8.86
C ARG A 244 -0.04 0.89 -8.02
N GLN A 245 -0.98 1.48 -7.30
CA GLN A 245 -0.72 2.57 -6.35
C GLN A 245 0.26 2.10 -5.27
N GLN A 246 0.04 0.91 -4.68
CA GLN A 246 0.91 0.32 -3.69
C GLN A 246 2.32 0.04 -4.24
N ALA A 247 2.45 -0.47 -5.47
CA ALA A 247 3.75 -0.70 -6.11
C ALA A 247 4.55 0.60 -6.28
N VAL A 248 3.89 1.68 -6.72
CA VAL A 248 4.49 3.01 -6.83
C VAL A 248 4.85 3.57 -5.46
N MET A 249 3.96 3.48 -4.48
CA MET A 249 4.22 3.96 -3.12
C MET A 249 5.37 3.20 -2.44
N ALA A 250 5.46 1.88 -2.64
CA ALA A 250 6.58 1.07 -2.16
C ALA A 250 7.90 1.51 -2.79
N SER A 251 7.92 1.75 -4.10
CA SER A 251 9.09 2.23 -4.83
C SER A 251 9.50 3.65 -4.43
N LEU A 252 8.53 4.55 -4.22
CA LEU A 252 8.78 5.90 -3.72
C LEU A 252 9.32 5.88 -2.28
N ALA A 253 8.72 5.08 -1.40
CA ALA A 253 9.21 4.91 -0.03
C ALA A 253 10.66 4.40 -0.02
N HIS A 254 10.97 3.42 -0.87
CA HIS A 254 12.32 2.91 -1.08
C HIS A 254 13.30 4.01 -1.54
N GLU A 255 12.92 4.81 -2.55
CA GLU A 255 13.77 5.89 -3.07
C GLU A 255 14.01 7.00 -2.03
N VAL A 256 12.99 7.33 -1.21
CA VAL A 256 13.09 8.32 -0.11
C VAL A 256 14.06 7.85 0.98
N ILE A 257 13.94 6.61 1.43
CA ILE A 257 14.79 6.05 2.51
C ILE A 257 16.16 5.58 1.99
N SER A 258 16.39 5.63 0.67
CA SER A 258 17.66 5.23 0.09
C SER A 258 18.81 6.14 0.57
N SER A 259 19.95 5.52 0.86
CA SER A 259 21.16 6.27 1.26
C SER A 259 21.56 7.33 0.22
N LYS A 260 21.25 7.11 -1.06
CA LYS A 260 21.55 8.05 -2.14
C LYS A 260 20.72 9.34 -2.03
N THR A 261 19.43 9.23 -1.73
CA THR A 261 18.55 10.39 -1.55
C THR A 261 18.92 11.14 -0.27
N LEU A 262 19.07 10.42 0.85
CA LEU A 262 19.40 11.01 2.15
C LEU A 262 20.78 11.70 2.20
N SER A 263 21.72 11.27 1.34
CA SER A 263 23.06 11.87 1.26
C SER A 263 23.18 12.99 0.22
N SER A 264 22.13 13.31 -0.54
CA SER A 264 22.15 14.26 -1.64
C SER A 264 21.48 15.59 -1.26
N PRO A 265 22.24 16.68 -0.97
CA PRO A 265 21.66 17.98 -0.65
C PRO A 265 20.78 18.55 -1.77
N ALA A 266 21.13 18.28 -3.02
CA ALA A 266 20.37 18.75 -4.17
C ALA A 266 19.02 18.03 -4.31
N THR A 267 18.97 16.72 -4.01
CA THR A 267 17.71 15.96 -4.00
C THR A 267 16.83 16.40 -2.85
N LEU A 268 17.40 16.57 -1.65
CA LEU A 268 16.66 17.05 -0.49
C LEU A 268 16.05 18.43 -0.70
N ASN A 269 16.79 19.40 -1.26
CA ASN A 269 16.21 20.73 -1.56
C ASN A 269 15.06 20.63 -2.59
N ARG A 270 15.19 19.80 -3.63
CA ARG A 270 14.10 19.61 -4.61
C ARG A 270 12.86 18.96 -3.98
N LEU A 271 13.06 18.02 -3.06
CA LEU A 271 11.98 17.36 -2.34
C LEU A 271 11.29 18.35 -1.39
N GLU A 272 12.06 19.16 -0.66
CA GLU A 272 11.57 20.27 0.15
C GLU A 272 10.68 21.22 -0.68
N ASP A 273 11.17 21.71 -1.82
CA ASP A 273 10.41 22.61 -2.70
C ASP A 273 9.10 21.95 -3.19
N ALA A 274 9.15 20.66 -3.55
CA ALA A 274 7.98 19.92 -4.02
C ALA A 274 6.93 19.72 -2.92
N VAL A 275 7.37 19.37 -1.71
CA VAL A 275 6.48 19.16 -0.54
C VAL A 275 5.82 20.48 -0.13
N GLN A 276 6.58 21.57 -0.01
CA GLN A 276 6.03 22.89 0.34
C GLN A 276 4.96 23.37 -0.64
N ARG A 277 5.15 23.09 -1.93
CA ARG A 277 4.20 23.53 -2.97
C ARG A 277 2.93 22.68 -2.99
N SER A 278 2.97 21.44 -2.50
CA SER A 278 1.97 20.46 -2.95
C SER A 278 1.47 19.46 -1.91
N VAL A 279 1.92 19.57 -0.67
CA VAL A 279 1.42 18.77 0.45
C VAL A 279 0.74 19.67 1.48
N VAL A 280 -0.41 19.23 1.96
CA VAL A 280 -1.11 19.80 3.11
C VAL A 280 -0.96 18.83 4.28
N LEU A 281 -0.54 19.32 5.44
CA LEU A 281 -0.35 18.51 6.66
C LEU A 281 -1.26 19.00 7.79
N SER A 282 -1.59 18.12 8.73
CA SER A 282 -2.21 18.54 9.99
C SER A 282 -1.23 19.30 10.89
N ASP A 283 -1.74 20.32 11.57
CA ASP A 283 -1.07 21.12 12.59
C ASP A 283 -0.54 20.23 13.72
N GLY A 284 0.59 20.64 14.29
CA GLY A 284 1.24 19.91 15.38
C GLY A 284 2.05 18.69 14.95
N TRP A 285 2.12 18.38 13.65
CA TRP A 285 2.99 17.33 13.14
C TRP A 285 4.45 17.81 13.03
N ASP A 286 5.35 17.22 13.82
CA ASP A 286 6.80 17.41 13.69
C ASP A 286 7.35 16.59 12.51
N VAL A 287 7.55 17.25 11.37
CA VAL A 287 8.05 16.63 10.13
C VAL A 287 9.49 16.13 10.30
N MET A 288 10.29 16.75 11.17
CA MET A 288 11.66 16.32 11.43
C MET A 288 11.69 15.04 12.25
N GLU A 289 10.88 14.95 13.29
CA GLU A 289 10.69 13.71 14.06
C GLU A 289 10.19 12.58 13.16
N PHE A 290 9.22 12.87 12.29
CA PHE A 290 8.73 11.91 11.30
C PHE A 290 9.84 11.44 10.34
N ALA A 291 10.68 12.36 9.84
CA ALA A 291 11.81 12.00 8.99
C ALA A 291 12.81 11.10 9.71
N GLU A 292 13.09 11.34 11.00
CA GLU A 292 13.93 10.47 11.83
C GLU A 292 13.32 9.08 12.03
N GLN A 293 12.00 8.98 12.16
CA GLN A 293 11.29 7.70 12.22
C GLN A 293 11.38 6.96 10.89
N LEU A 294 11.16 7.64 9.76
CA LEU A 294 11.31 7.06 8.43
C LEU A 294 12.73 6.52 8.18
N GLN A 295 13.77 7.19 8.68
CA GLN A 295 15.14 6.68 8.57
C GLN A 295 15.36 5.36 9.32
N LYS A 296 14.63 5.10 10.40
CA LYS A 296 14.69 3.81 11.12
C LYS A 296 14.03 2.68 10.32
N LEU A 297 13.12 3.00 9.41
CA LEU A 297 12.45 2.07 8.48
C LEU A 297 13.29 1.69 7.25
N ALA A 298 14.47 2.28 7.07
CA ALA A 298 15.36 2.08 5.91
C ALA A 298 15.80 0.61 5.67
N ALA A 299 15.49 -0.31 6.59
CA ALA A 299 15.66 -1.74 6.43
C ALA A 299 14.60 -2.41 5.52
N GLY A 300 13.59 -1.67 5.03
CA GLY A 300 12.63 -2.21 4.06
C GLY A 300 11.34 -2.78 4.65
N ASN A 301 11.11 -2.58 5.94
CA ASN A 301 9.96 -3.13 6.67
C ASN A 301 8.69 -2.28 6.49
N VAL A 302 8.36 -1.92 5.25
CA VAL A 302 7.10 -1.25 4.93
C VAL A 302 6.23 -2.22 4.16
N ALA A 303 5.10 -2.60 4.74
CA ALA A 303 4.10 -3.46 4.12
C ALA A 303 2.91 -2.63 3.62
N PHE A 304 2.43 -2.93 2.41
CA PHE A 304 1.26 -2.31 1.82
C PHE A 304 0.16 -3.36 1.69
N ALA A 305 -0.97 -3.14 2.35
CA ALA A 305 -2.09 -4.08 2.37
C ALA A 305 -3.38 -3.37 1.97
N THR A 306 -4.35 -4.13 1.48
CA THR A 306 -5.70 -3.61 1.16
C THR A 306 -6.69 -4.19 2.14
N ILE A 307 -7.65 -3.39 2.62
CA ILE A 307 -8.72 -3.88 3.50
C ILE A 307 -9.47 -5.07 2.86
N PRO A 308 -10.01 -6.01 3.66
CA PRO A 308 -10.84 -7.09 3.14
C PRO A 308 -12.10 -6.53 2.46
N VAL A 309 -12.48 -7.15 1.35
CA VAL A 309 -13.67 -6.82 0.56
C VAL A 309 -14.56 -8.04 0.43
N LEU A 310 -15.87 -7.86 0.60
CA LEU A 310 -16.86 -8.92 0.43
C LEU A 310 -17.15 -9.18 -1.05
N GLN A 311 -17.21 -8.11 -1.84
CA GLN A 311 -17.56 -8.18 -3.25
C GLN A 311 -16.98 -6.98 -4.00
N GLU A 312 -16.19 -7.26 -5.04
CA GLU A 312 -15.53 -6.23 -5.85
C GLU A 312 -16.52 -5.48 -6.76
N ASN A 313 -17.54 -6.18 -7.27
CA ASN A 313 -18.50 -5.69 -8.25
C ASN A 313 -19.93 -5.62 -7.69
N GLY A 314 -20.05 -5.17 -6.43
CA GLY A 314 -21.34 -5.00 -5.76
C GLY A 314 -22.13 -3.81 -6.31
N TRP A 315 -23.37 -3.69 -5.83
CA TRP A 315 -24.24 -2.53 -6.11
C TRP A 315 -24.53 -1.77 -4.82
N SER A 316 -24.77 -0.47 -4.88
CA SER A 316 -25.31 0.32 -3.76
C SER A 316 -26.69 -0.21 -3.33
N ASP A 317 -27.16 0.16 -2.13
CA ASP A 317 -28.42 -0.38 -1.59
C ASP A 317 -29.66 0.02 -2.43
N ASP A 318 -29.58 1.11 -3.19
CA ASP A 318 -30.59 1.55 -4.16
C ASP A 318 -30.41 0.95 -5.57
N GLY A 319 -29.35 0.18 -5.80
CA GLY A 319 -29.02 -0.42 -7.09
C GLY A 319 -28.53 0.55 -8.16
N MET A 320 -28.21 1.81 -7.81
CA MET A 320 -27.87 2.86 -8.78
C MET A 320 -26.38 2.97 -9.10
N GLN A 321 -25.50 2.47 -8.23
CA GLN A 321 -24.05 2.61 -8.36
C GLN A 321 -23.35 1.26 -8.19
N SER A 322 -22.30 1.03 -8.99
CA SER A 322 -21.35 -0.06 -8.75
C SER A 322 -20.43 0.32 -7.59
N VAL A 323 -20.25 -0.57 -6.61
CA VAL A 323 -19.49 -0.32 -5.38
C VAL A 323 -18.66 -1.53 -4.97
N VAL A 324 -17.63 -1.31 -4.17
CA VAL A 324 -16.92 -2.37 -3.45
C VAL A 324 -17.60 -2.58 -2.11
N ARG A 325 -18.19 -3.76 -1.88
CA ARG A 325 -18.86 -4.09 -0.61
C ARG A 325 -17.80 -4.49 0.42
N VAL A 326 -17.88 -3.91 1.61
CA VAL A 326 -17.00 -4.20 2.75
C VAL A 326 -17.85 -4.44 4.00
N ASP A 327 -17.33 -5.22 4.95
CA ASP A 327 -17.91 -5.37 6.29
C ASP A 327 -17.05 -4.62 7.30
N ALA A 328 -17.65 -3.65 8.01
CA ALA A 328 -16.89 -2.82 8.96
C ALA A 328 -16.48 -3.57 10.24
N GLY A 329 -17.06 -4.74 10.54
CA GLY A 329 -16.60 -5.61 11.62
C GLY A 329 -15.37 -6.41 11.17
N GLU A 330 -15.44 -7.04 10.00
CA GLU A 330 -14.33 -7.79 9.41
C GLU A 330 -13.10 -6.91 9.16
N VAL A 331 -13.31 -5.67 8.66
CA VAL A 331 -12.21 -4.72 8.48
C VAL A 331 -11.55 -4.37 9.82
N LYS A 332 -12.32 -4.14 10.89
CA LYS A 332 -11.76 -3.85 12.23
C LYS A 332 -10.97 -5.03 12.78
N ASP A 333 -11.55 -6.22 12.76
CA ASP A 333 -10.90 -7.43 13.25
C ASP A 333 -9.60 -7.71 12.48
N TRP A 334 -9.61 -7.49 11.16
CA TRP A 334 -8.44 -7.64 10.31
C TRP A 334 -7.37 -6.57 10.59
N VAL A 335 -7.77 -5.30 10.74
CA VAL A 335 -6.85 -4.22 11.11
C VAL A 335 -6.22 -4.54 12.46
N ASP A 336 -7.01 -4.82 13.51
CA ASP A 336 -6.51 -5.14 14.85
C ASP A 336 -5.50 -6.32 14.84
N SER A 337 -5.78 -7.38 14.08
CA SER A 337 -4.84 -8.49 13.91
C SER A 337 -3.55 -8.07 13.22
N LEU A 338 -3.66 -7.28 12.14
CA LEU A 338 -2.52 -6.78 11.37
C LEU A 338 -1.62 -5.90 12.24
N LEU A 339 -2.21 -5.06 13.09
CA LEU A 339 -1.48 -4.20 14.01
C LEU A 339 -0.79 -5.02 15.12
N HIS A 340 -1.46 -6.04 15.64
CA HIS A 340 -0.87 -6.95 16.62
C HIS A 340 0.37 -7.68 16.07
N ASP A 341 0.29 -8.24 14.86
CA ASP A 341 1.41 -8.92 14.21
C ASP A 341 2.56 -7.93 13.87
N GLN A 342 2.23 -6.69 13.51
CA GLN A 342 3.22 -5.64 13.27
C GLN A 342 4.01 -5.32 14.54
N ASP A 343 3.35 -5.21 15.70
CA ASP A 343 4.01 -4.93 16.98
C ASP A 343 4.95 -6.07 17.42
N GLU A 344 4.63 -7.31 17.04
CA GLU A 344 5.52 -8.46 17.23
C GLU A 344 6.71 -8.49 16.26
N GLY A 345 6.74 -7.59 15.28
CA GLY A 345 7.80 -7.49 14.26
C GLY A 345 7.68 -8.52 13.14
N LYS A 346 6.49 -9.10 12.94
CA LYS A 346 6.21 -10.13 11.92
C LYS A 346 5.95 -9.54 10.53
N THR A 347 6.54 -8.39 10.20
CA THR A 347 6.25 -7.68 8.94
C THR A 347 6.59 -8.51 7.69
N GLU A 348 7.58 -9.39 7.78
CA GLU A 348 7.90 -10.34 6.70
C GLU A 348 6.82 -11.43 6.55
N GLU A 349 6.21 -11.90 7.66
CA GLU A 349 5.07 -12.83 7.64
C GLU A 349 3.83 -12.17 7.04
N LEU A 350 3.63 -10.88 7.34
CA LEU A 350 2.55 -10.08 6.75
C LEU A 350 2.74 -9.88 5.23
N ALA A 351 3.98 -9.76 4.77
CA ALA A 351 4.31 -9.60 3.35
C ALA A 351 4.31 -10.91 2.54
N TYR A 352 4.12 -12.04 3.20
CA TYR A 352 4.16 -13.33 2.56
C TYR A 352 2.89 -13.57 1.73
N THR A 353 3.07 -13.91 0.46
CA THR A 353 2.00 -14.40 -0.41
C THR A 353 2.36 -15.81 -0.90
N PRO A 354 1.39 -16.73 -1.04
CA PRO A 354 1.63 -18.09 -1.53
C PRO A 354 2.42 -18.14 -2.85
N GLU A 355 2.19 -17.16 -3.73
CA GLU A 355 2.82 -17.06 -5.06
C GLU A 355 4.36 -16.96 -4.99
N LYS A 356 4.90 -16.42 -3.90
CA LYS A 356 6.35 -16.31 -3.64
C LYS A 356 7.01 -17.66 -3.38
N THR A 357 6.22 -18.71 -3.16
CA THR A 357 6.70 -20.05 -2.86
C THR A 357 6.40 -21.01 -4.00
N THR A 358 7.45 -21.58 -4.58
CA THR A 358 7.32 -22.69 -5.53
C THR A 358 7.20 -23.99 -4.76
N ALA A 359 6.08 -24.70 -4.92
CA ALA A 359 5.82 -25.95 -4.24
C ALA A 359 6.17 -27.16 -5.12
N ASP A 360 7.29 -27.82 -4.83
CA ASP A 360 7.61 -29.13 -5.38
C ASP A 360 6.88 -30.22 -4.57
N VAL A 361 6.15 -31.13 -5.22
CA VAL A 361 5.39 -32.16 -4.51
C VAL A 361 5.87 -33.55 -4.95
N VAL A 362 6.40 -34.33 -4.01
CA VAL A 362 6.88 -35.68 -4.27
C VAL A 362 6.11 -36.72 -3.47
N ASN A 363 5.76 -37.81 -4.14
CA ASN A 363 5.05 -38.94 -3.56
C ASN A 363 6.02 -40.00 -3.04
N ALA A 364 6.00 -40.26 -1.74
CA ALA A 364 6.69 -41.36 -1.07
C ALA A 364 5.73 -42.47 -0.63
N SER A 365 4.46 -42.43 -1.07
CA SER A 365 3.44 -43.43 -0.80
C SER A 365 3.15 -44.30 -2.04
N ASP A 366 2.31 -45.33 -1.86
CA ASP A 366 1.82 -46.18 -2.96
C ASP A 366 0.57 -45.62 -3.68
N VAL A 367 0.10 -44.41 -3.32
CA VAL A 367 -1.11 -43.80 -3.89
C VAL A 367 -0.77 -43.08 -5.20
N ASN A 368 -1.16 -43.66 -6.33
CA ASN A 368 -0.94 -43.05 -7.65
C ASN A 368 -1.68 -41.71 -7.80
N GLY A 369 -1.03 -40.71 -8.38
CA GLY A 369 -1.62 -39.38 -8.63
C GLY A 369 -1.65 -38.44 -7.43
N LEU A 370 -1.24 -38.90 -6.23
CA LEU A 370 -1.31 -38.11 -5.01
C LEU A 370 -0.52 -36.80 -5.08
N ALA A 371 0.72 -36.83 -5.61
CA ALA A 371 1.54 -35.62 -5.76
C ALA A 371 0.88 -34.58 -6.68
N SER A 372 0.29 -35.01 -7.79
CA SER A 372 -0.41 -34.11 -8.72
C SER A 372 -1.67 -33.51 -8.10
N ALA A 373 -2.46 -34.31 -7.38
CA ALA A 373 -3.66 -33.83 -6.69
C ALA A 373 -3.32 -32.79 -5.61
N VAL A 374 -2.29 -33.05 -4.80
CA VAL A 374 -1.83 -32.09 -3.77
C VAL A 374 -1.22 -30.85 -4.42
N SER A 375 -0.46 -30.99 -5.50
CA SER A 375 0.04 -29.84 -6.27
C SER A 375 -1.11 -28.96 -6.76
N GLN A 376 -2.20 -29.54 -7.26
CA GLN A 376 -3.37 -28.77 -7.68
C GLN A 376 -4.04 -28.04 -6.51
N VAL A 377 -4.14 -28.68 -5.35
CA VAL A 377 -4.67 -28.03 -4.14
C VAL A 377 -3.82 -26.80 -3.77
N LEU A 378 -2.50 -26.93 -3.79
CA LEU A 378 -1.59 -25.81 -3.52
C LEU A 378 -1.68 -24.73 -4.60
N THR A 379 -1.72 -25.09 -5.88
CA THR A 379 -1.92 -24.11 -6.96
C THR A 379 -3.23 -23.36 -6.83
N ASN A 380 -4.33 -24.03 -6.47
CA ASN A 380 -5.63 -23.38 -6.21
C ASN A 380 -5.60 -22.45 -4.99
N LYS A 381 -4.64 -22.65 -4.07
CA LYS A 381 -4.38 -21.77 -2.93
C LYS A 381 -3.38 -20.64 -3.26
N GLY A 382 -2.95 -20.53 -4.51
CA GLY A 382 -2.07 -19.46 -5.01
C GLY A 382 -0.58 -19.78 -4.97
N PHE A 383 -0.16 -20.99 -4.59
CA PHE A 383 1.26 -21.35 -4.64
C PHE A 383 1.76 -21.54 -6.07
N SER A 384 2.98 -21.08 -6.37
CA SER A 384 3.61 -21.32 -7.67
C SER A 384 3.84 -22.83 -7.87
N PRO A 385 3.35 -23.44 -8.97
CA PRO A 385 3.50 -24.87 -9.18
C PRO A 385 4.96 -25.23 -9.45
N GLY A 386 5.50 -26.13 -8.63
CA GLY A 386 6.81 -26.74 -8.86
C GLY A 386 6.73 -28.06 -9.61
N SER A 387 7.78 -28.86 -9.48
CA SER A 387 7.84 -30.22 -10.01
C SER A 387 6.96 -31.17 -9.21
N THR A 388 6.32 -32.11 -9.92
CA THR A 388 5.62 -33.25 -9.31
C THR A 388 6.29 -34.54 -9.70
N GLY A 389 6.38 -35.50 -8.77
CA GLY A 389 7.04 -36.76 -9.05
C GLY A 389 6.99 -37.77 -7.90
N ASN A 390 7.78 -38.82 -8.02
CA ASN A 390 7.98 -39.79 -6.94
C ASN A 390 9.26 -39.43 -6.18
N HIS A 391 9.28 -39.74 -4.89
CA HIS A 391 10.45 -39.52 -4.05
C HIS A 391 11.55 -40.55 -4.38
N GLU A 392 12.70 -40.06 -4.84
CA GLU A 392 13.86 -40.89 -5.21
C GLU A 392 14.92 -41.01 -4.09
N GLY A 393 14.68 -40.36 -2.95
CA GLY A 393 15.60 -40.31 -1.81
C GLY A 393 15.46 -41.48 -0.84
N ALA A 394 16.10 -41.35 0.33
CA ALA A 394 15.94 -42.32 1.41
C ALA A 394 14.47 -42.37 1.88
N PRO A 395 13.97 -43.55 2.33
CA PRO A 395 12.61 -43.68 2.83
C PRO A 395 12.34 -42.70 3.95
N VAL A 396 11.25 -41.94 3.83
CA VAL A 396 10.78 -41.04 4.88
C VAL A 396 9.80 -41.77 5.80
N THR A 397 9.80 -41.42 7.09
CA THR A 397 8.97 -42.07 8.12
C THR A 397 7.56 -41.49 8.23
N GLY A 398 7.33 -40.32 7.62
CA GLY A 398 6.05 -39.62 7.65
C GLY A 398 6.03 -38.46 6.67
N SER A 399 4.84 -37.92 6.44
CA SER A 399 4.63 -36.79 5.55
C SER A 399 5.18 -35.51 6.15
N GLN A 400 5.87 -34.72 5.35
CA GLN A 400 6.61 -33.56 5.83
C GLN A 400 6.77 -32.49 4.76
N VAL A 401 6.99 -31.27 5.22
CA VAL A 401 7.36 -30.13 4.38
C VAL A 401 8.86 -29.89 4.58
N GLN A 402 9.64 -29.86 3.50
CA GLN A 402 11.07 -29.64 3.52
C GLN A 402 11.40 -28.25 2.97
N ALA A 403 12.23 -27.51 3.69
CA ALA A 403 12.68 -26.19 3.29
C ALA A 403 14.13 -25.94 3.73
N ALA A 404 14.78 -24.93 3.14
CA ALA A 404 16.17 -24.60 3.47
C ALA A 404 16.37 -24.25 4.97
N LYS A 405 15.33 -23.71 5.61
CA LYS A 405 15.25 -23.41 7.04
C LYS A 405 13.87 -23.72 7.59
N ALA A 406 13.78 -24.00 8.89
CA ALA A 406 12.51 -24.35 9.54
C ALA A 406 11.56 -23.15 9.70
N ASP A 407 12.10 -21.94 9.69
CA ASP A 407 11.36 -20.68 9.78
C ASP A 407 10.92 -20.14 8.40
N ASP A 408 11.10 -20.89 7.32
CA ASP A 408 10.64 -20.50 5.98
C ASP A 408 9.11 -20.30 5.95
N LEU A 409 8.67 -19.09 5.60
CA LEU A 409 7.27 -18.69 5.63
C LEU A 409 6.40 -19.51 4.66
N GLY A 410 6.97 -19.89 3.51
CA GLY A 410 6.27 -20.75 2.57
C GLY A 410 6.11 -22.17 3.07
N ALA A 411 7.11 -22.68 3.77
CA ALA A 411 7.01 -23.97 4.42
C ALA A 411 5.93 -23.98 5.51
N GLN A 412 5.84 -22.91 6.31
CA GLN A 412 4.80 -22.75 7.33
C GLN A 412 3.39 -22.65 6.73
N ALA A 413 3.22 -21.86 5.67
CA ALA A 413 1.95 -21.72 4.98
C ALA A 413 1.49 -23.05 4.36
N ILE A 414 2.36 -23.73 3.61
CA ILE A 414 2.07 -25.05 3.02
C ILE A 414 1.78 -26.08 4.10
N ALA A 415 2.57 -26.12 5.18
CA ALA A 415 2.35 -27.02 6.30
C ALA A 415 0.95 -26.85 6.89
N LYS A 416 0.54 -25.61 7.16
CA LYS A 416 -0.80 -25.27 7.66
C LYS A 416 -1.89 -25.72 6.68
N ASP A 417 -1.74 -25.38 5.40
CA ASP A 417 -2.73 -25.68 4.35
C ASP A 417 -2.89 -27.17 4.06
N LEU A 418 -1.87 -27.97 4.32
CA LEU A 418 -1.90 -29.43 4.16
C LEU A 418 -2.27 -30.19 5.45
N GLY A 419 -2.76 -29.49 6.47
CA GLY A 419 -3.26 -30.09 7.72
C GLY A 419 -2.25 -30.13 8.87
N GLY A 420 -1.28 -29.23 8.88
CA GLY A 420 -0.29 -29.07 9.96
C GLY A 420 0.89 -30.05 9.86
N LEU A 421 1.41 -30.28 8.65
CA LEU A 421 2.56 -31.16 8.45
C LEU A 421 3.83 -30.65 9.16
N PRO A 422 4.70 -31.51 9.69
CA PRO A 422 5.96 -31.10 10.27
C PRO A 422 6.91 -30.50 9.22
N ILE A 423 7.58 -29.42 9.58
CA ILE A 423 8.60 -28.78 8.75
C ILE A 423 9.97 -29.35 9.12
N VAL A 424 10.76 -29.71 8.11
CA VAL A 424 12.10 -30.31 8.25
C VAL A 424 13.09 -29.50 7.42
N GLU A 425 14.22 -29.14 8.04
CA GLU A 425 15.30 -28.46 7.32
C GLU A 425 16.01 -29.39 6.34
N ASP A 426 16.08 -28.98 5.09
CA ASP A 426 16.85 -29.61 4.03
C ASP A 426 17.55 -28.53 3.19
N ALA A 427 18.86 -28.37 3.41
CA ALA A 427 19.69 -27.39 2.72
C ALA A 427 19.83 -27.64 1.20
N SER A 428 19.32 -28.76 0.67
CA SER A 428 19.25 -29.01 -0.79
C SER A 428 18.07 -28.31 -1.46
N VAL A 429 17.09 -27.85 -0.69
CA VAL A 429 15.96 -27.07 -1.21
C VAL A 429 16.43 -25.64 -1.51
N ALA A 430 16.13 -25.16 -2.72
CA ALA A 430 16.50 -23.81 -3.12
C ALA A 430 15.71 -22.75 -2.34
N PRO A 431 16.30 -21.58 -2.04
CA PRO A 431 15.55 -20.45 -1.48
C PRO A 431 14.34 -20.08 -2.36
N GLY A 432 13.17 -19.87 -1.76
CA GLY A 432 11.91 -19.61 -2.49
C GLY A 432 11.20 -20.86 -3.01
N SER A 433 11.75 -22.05 -2.75
CA SER A 433 11.13 -23.34 -3.04
C SER A 433 10.87 -24.11 -1.75
N VAL A 434 9.82 -24.92 -1.76
CA VAL A 434 9.46 -25.83 -0.68
C VAL A 434 9.16 -27.19 -1.28
N ARG A 435 9.70 -28.27 -0.68
CA ARG A 435 9.42 -29.63 -1.12
C ARG A 435 8.46 -30.31 -0.15
N VAL A 436 7.27 -30.67 -0.62
CA VAL A 436 6.30 -31.48 0.11
C VAL A 436 6.56 -32.95 -0.18
N VAL A 437 6.85 -33.73 0.86
CA VAL A 437 7.02 -35.18 0.76
C VAL A 437 5.81 -35.87 1.38
N LEU A 438 5.06 -36.59 0.55
CA LEU A 438 3.81 -37.25 0.95
C LEU A 438 4.05 -38.73 1.19
N ALA A 439 4.08 -39.16 2.45
CA ALA A 439 4.24 -40.56 2.84
C ALA A 439 2.88 -41.25 3.05
N ALA A 440 2.91 -42.52 3.42
CA ALA A 440 1.70 -43.34 3.58
C ALA A 440 0.75 -42.86 4.69
N ASP A 441 1.20 -41.97 5.58
CA ASP A 441 0.41 -41.36 6.65
C ASP A 441 -0.33 -40.08 6.23
N TYR A 442 -0.16 -39.61 4.99
CA TYR A 442 -0.82 -38.40 4.53
C TYR A 442 -2.33 -38.57 4.41
N THR A 443 -3.08 -37.81 5.21
CA THR A 443 -4.56 -37.75 5.17
C THR A 443 -5.09 -36.34 4.97
N GLY A 444 -4.24 -35.40 4.54
CA GLY A 444 -4.60 -34.00 4.32
C GLY A 444 -5.36 -33.76 3.01
N PRO A 445 -5.63 -32.49 2.66
CA PRO A 445 -6.24 -32.11 1.38
C PRO A 445 -5.58 -32.80 0.17
N GLY A 446 -6.37 -33.31 -0.77
CA GLY A 446 -5.87 -34.07 -1.92
C GLY A 446 -5.63 -35.57 -1.67
N SER A 447 -5.61 -36.05 -0.42
CA SER A 447 -5.42 -37.48 -0.09
C SER A 447 -6.58 -38.40 -0.53
N GLY A 448 -7.77 -37.83 -0.76
CA GLY A 448 -8.95 -38.51 -1.31
C GLY A 448 -9.18 -38.30 -2.81
N LEU A 449 -8.23 -37.64 -3.51
CA LEU A 449 -8.27 -37.30 -4.94
C LEU A 449 -9.55 -36.57 -5.38
N ASP A 450 -10.07 -35.66 -4.55
CA ASP A 450 -11.25 -34.88 -4.91
C ASP A 450 -10.98 -34.05 -6.17
N GLY A 451 -11.54 -34.57 -7.28
CA GLY A 451 -11.48 -34.06 -8.64
C GLY A 451 -10.54 -34.81 -9.61
N ILE A 452 -10.61 -36.14 -9.77
CA ILE A 452 -9.78 -36.89 -10.74
C ILE A 452 -9.87 -36.35 -12.20
N ASP A 453 -8.85 -35.55 -12.59
CA ASP A 453 -7.84 -35.65 -13.68
C ASP A 453 -8.22 -35.70 -15.20
N PRO A 454 -7.35 -35.23 -16.13
CA PRO A 454 -7.62 -34.24 -17.18
C PRO A 454 -7.43 -34.88 -18.58
N THR A 455 -7.84 -36.14 -18.73
CA THR A 455 -7.68 -36.90 -19.99
C THR A 455 -8.97 -37.54 -20.51
N LEU A 456 -10.14 -37.27 -19.91
CA LEU A 456 -11.42 -37.88 -20.32
C LEU A 456 -12.58 -36.86 -20.28
N THR A 457 -12.96 -36.29 -21.44
CA THR A 457 -14.35 -36.22 -21.97
C THR A 457 -14.44 -35.30 -23.20
N THR A 458 -14.73 -35.89 -24.36
CA THR A 458 -15.39 -35.22 -25.48
C THR A 458 -16.89 -35.10 -25.18
N ALA A 459 -17.41 -33.91 -24.84
CA ALA A 459 -18.82 -33.52 -25.03
C ALA A 459 -19.05 -32.03 -24.73
N ASP A 460 -20.01 -31.45 -25.46
CA ASP A 460 -20.36 -30.03 -25.65
C ASP A 460 -20.64 -29.16 -24.39
N PRO A 461 -20.57 -27.81 -24.51
CA PRO A 461 -20.78 -26.89 -23.41
C PRO A 461 -22.27 -26.56 -23.23
N VAL A 462 -22.86 -26.92 -22.08
CA VAL A 462 -24.11 -26.31 -21.62
C VAL A 462 -24.06 -26.06 -20.12
N ALA A 463 -24.03 -24.77 -19.77
CA ALA A 463 -24.52 -24.11 -18.56
C ALA A 463 -24.23 -24.75 -17.19
N ALA A 464 -23.25 -24.21 -16.49
CA ALA A 464 -23.19 -24.22 -15.03
C ALA A 464 -23.15 -22.76 -14.53
N GLY A 465 -24.07 -22.44 -13.62
CA GLY A 465 -24.23 -21.11 -13.05
C GLY A 465 -23.05 -20.72 -12.16
N SER A 466 -22.80 -19.41 -12.13
CA SER A 466 -21.87 -18.71 -11.25
C SER A 466 -22.09 -19.13 -9.79
N THR A 467 -21.17 -19.93 -9.26
CA THR A 467 -20.79 -19.88 -7.85
C THR A 467 -19.88 -18.67 -7.71
N ALA A 468 -20.27 -17.69 -6.90
CA ALA A 468 -19.39 -16.58 -6.55
C ALA A 468 -18.17 -17.17 -5.83
N GLU A 469 -17.01 -17.15 -6.49
CA GLU A 469 -15.73 -17.36 -5.82
C GLU A 469 -15.51 -16.20 -4.85
N ASP A 470 -15.03 -16.50 -3.64
CA ASP A 470 -14.58 -15.46 -2.72
C ASP A 470 -13.51 -14.62 -3.43
N PRO A 471 -13.56 -13.28 -3.37
CA PRO A 471 -12.58 -12.44 -4.03
C PRO A 471 -11.19 -12.76 -3.52
N LEU A 472 -10.25 -12.99 -4.44
CA LEU A 472 -8.85 -13.23 -4.10
C LEU A 472 -8.31 -12.03 -3.33
N ALA A 473 -7.70 -12.29 -2.17
CA ALA A 473 -7.05 -11.25 -1.37
C ALA A 473 -6.05 -10.46 -2.23
N SER A 474 -6.00 -9.14 -2.02
CA SER A 474 -4.99 -8.32 -2.69
C SER A 474 -3.59 -8.70 -2.19
N PRO A 475 -2.57 -8.76 -3.07
CA PRO A 475 -1.21 -9.07 -2.65
C PRO A 475 -0.67 -7.98 -1.72
N ILE A 476 0.15 -8.38 -0.74
CA ILE A 476 0.87 -7.43 0.13
C ILE A 476 2.23 -7.11 -0.51
N ILE A 477 2.45 -5.83 -0.82
CA ILE A 477 3.68 -5.34 -1.45
C ILE A 477 4.62 -4.79 -0.37
N THR A 478 5.94 -4.93 -0.56
CA THR A 478 6.95 -4.38 0.36
C THR A 478 7.92 -3.42 -0.30
N ALA A 479 8.38 -2.40 0.44
CA ALA A 479 9.39 -1.43 -0.03
C ALA A 479 10.86 -1.92 0.09
N GLY A 480 11.10 -3.15 0.55
CA GLY A 480 12.45 -3.62 0.92
C GLY A 480 13.38 -4.02 -0.23
N SER A 481 12.92 -4.01 -1.47
CA SER A 481 13.71 -4.43 -2.63
C SER A 481 14.01 -3.26 -3.56
N ASN A 482 15.22 -3.25 -4.13
CA ASN A 482 15.54 -2.39 -5.29
C ASN A 482 14.74 -2.80 -6.54
N ASP A 483 14.19 -4.02 -6.50
CA ASP A 483 13.35 -4.59 -7.51
C ASP A 483 11.88 -4.58 -6.99
N PRO A 484 11.08 -3.51 -7.23
CA PRO A 484 9.61 -3.55 -7.17
C PRO A 484 8.99 -4.76 -7.89
N GLU A 485 7.98 -5.33 -7.24
CA GLU A 485 7.20 -6.44 -7.76
C GLU A 485 6.51 -6.06 -9.09
N CYS A 486 6.50 -7.00 -10.04
CA CYS A 486 5.83 -6.77 -11.33
C CYS A 486 4.32 -6.92 -11.16
N VAL A 487 3.58 -5.86 -11.47
CA VAL A 487 2.12 -5.80 -11.31
C VAL A 487 1.41 -5.73 -12.67
N ASN A 488 0.09 -5.90 -12.67
CA ASN A 488 -0.77 -5.59 -13.82
C ASN A 488 -1.82 -4.56 -13.48
#